data_AF-A0A8H9CLY9-F1
#
_entry.id   AF-A0A8H9CLY9-F1
#
_cell.length_a   1.000
_cell.length_b   1.000
_cell.length_c   1.000
_cell.angle_alpha   90.00
_cell.angle_beta   90.00
_cell.angle_gamma   90.00
#
_symmetry.space_group_name_H-M   'P 1'
#
loop_
_entity.id
_entity.type
_entity.pdbx_description
1 polymer ?
#
loop_
_entity_poly.entity_id
_entity_poly.type
_entity_poly.pdbx_seq_one_letter_code
_entity_poly.pdbx_strand_id
1 'polypeptide(L)' 'MDELNVMLFILLVAFLTMTVGFAARERDWGAALIGLGIVGVMSVLGYKMYITFGGA' A
#
# COMPACT_ATOMS: atom_id res chain seq x y z
N MET A 1 -16.37 -5.51 10.01
CA MET A 1 -15.44 -6.27 9.14
C MET A 1 -14.13 -6.33 9.89
N ASP A 2 -13.56 -7.52 10.13
CA ASP A 2 -12.31 -7.67 10.88
C ASP A 2 -11.21 -6.73 10.37
N GLU A 3 -10.45 -6.14 11.29
CA GLU A 3 -9.29 -5.28 11.00
C GLU A 3 -8.30 -5.98 10.06
N LEU A 4 -8.20 -7.31 10.17
CA LEU A 4 -7.41 -8.18 9.32
C LEU A 4 -7.88 -8.17 7.86
N ASN A 5 -9.20 -8.15 7.63
CA ASN A 5 -9.79 -8.04 6.29
C ASN A 5 -9.54 -6.65 5.68
N VAL A 6 -9.60 -5.59 6.49
CA VAL A 6 -9.31 -4.22 6.04
C VAL A 6 -7.85 -4.07 5.63
N MET A 7 -6.91 -4.62 6.43
CA MET A 7 -5.49 -4.62 6.09
C MET A 7 -5.18 -5.41 4.81
N LEU A 8 -5.75 -6.61 4.68
CA LEU A 8 -5.62 -7.42 3.47
C LEU A 8 -6.15 -6.69 2.24
N PHE A 9 -7.28 -6.00 2.37
CA PHE A 9 -7.86 -5.21 1.28
C PHE A 9 -6.95 -4.07 0.85
N ILE A 10 -6.39 -3.31 1.79
CA ILE A 10 -5.47 -2.20 1.48
C ILE A 10 -4.18 -2.72 0.82
N LEU A 11 -3.64 -3.85 1.29
CA LEU A 11 -2.49 -4.50 0.65
C LEU A 11 -2.79 -4.95 -0.78
N LEU A 12 -3.96 -5.54 -1.00
CA LEU A 12 -4.42 -5.95 -2.33
C LEU A 12 -4.53 -4.76 -3.28
N VAL A 13 -5.15 -3.66 -2.83
CA VAL A 13 -5.27 -2.41 -3.60
C VAL A 13 -3.90 -1.80 -3.88
N ALA A 14 -2.98 -1.82 -2.92
CA ALA A 14 -1.63 -1.31 -3.09
C ALA A 14 -0.83 -2.13 -4.13
N PHE A 15 -0.93 -3.46 -4.09
CA PHE A 15 -0.31 -4.34 -5.09
C PHE A 15 -0.89 -4.14 -6.48
N LEU A 16 -2.21 -4.00 -6.60
CA LEU A 16 -2.88 -3.69 -7.87
C LEU A 16 -2.45 -2.32 -8.41
N THR A 17 -2.33 -1.32 -7.54
CA THR A 17 -1.84 0.02 -7.93
C THR A 17 -0.39 -0.04 -8.40
N MET A 18 0.45 -0.85 -7.76
CA MET A 18 1.85 -1.03 -8.13
C MET A 18 2.00 -1.75 -9.48
N THR A 19 1.17 -2.76 -9.75
CA THR A 19 1.15 -3.47 -11.05
C THR A 19 0.59 -2.59 -12.17
N VAL A 20 -0.46 -1.80 -11.91
CA VAL A 20 -0.97 -0.80 -12.87
C VAL A 20 0.07 0.30 -13.13
N GLY A 21 0.78 0.76 -12.10
CA GLY A 21 1.89 1.70 -12.25
C GLY A 21 3.06 1.14 -13.08
N PHE A 22 3.34 -0.16 -12.94
CA PHE A 22 4.34 -0.85 -13.75
C PHE A 22 3.87 -1.05 -15.21
N ALA A 23 2.60 -1.33 -15.44
CA ALA A 23 2.03 -1.40 -16.78
C ALA A 23 2.00 -0.03 -17.47
N ALA A 24 1.79 1.05 -16.71
CA ALA A 24 1.84 2.43 -17.19
C ALA A 24 3.25 3.05 -17.13
N ARG A 25 4.30 2.25 -16.94
CA ARG A 25 5.69 2.71 -16.72
C ARG A 25 6.24 3.56 -17.87
N GLU A 26 5.80 3.32 -19.10
CA GLU A 26 6.22 4.09 -20.29
C GLU A 26 5.59 5.49 -20.34
N ARG A 27 4.57 5.76 -19.52
CA ARG A 27 4.00 7.09 -19.33
C ARG A 27 4.70 7.72 -18.13
N ASP A 28 5.13 8.98 -18.21
CA ASP A 28 5.83 9.74 -17.14
C ASP A 28 5.30 9.53 -15.71
N TRP A 29 4.03 9.14 -15.58
CA TRP A 29 3.33 8.92 -14.32
C TRP A 29 3.46 7.51 -13.73
N GLY A 30 3.96 6.53 -14.47
CA GLY A 30 4.07 5.14 -14.00
C GLY A 30 5.00 4.99 -12.79
N ALA A 31 6.12 5.71 -12.77
CA ALA A 31 7.02 5.76 -11.61
C ALA A 31 6.35 6.36 -10.37
N ALA A 32 5.50 7.38 -10.55
CA ALA A 32 4.75 7.99 -9.46
C ALA A 32 3.66 7.06 -8.90
N LEU A 33 2.99 6.29 -9.77
CA LEU A 33 2.01 5.27 -9.37
C LEU A 33 2.65 4.09 -8.61
N ILE A 34 3.84 3.65 -9.03
CA ILE A 34 4.62 2.64 -8.29
C ILE A 34 5.01 3.18 -6.90
N GLY A 35 5.48 4.44 -6.85
CA GLY A 35 5.82 5.11 -5.59
C GLY A 35 4.62 5.22 -4.65
N LEU A 36 3.44 5.58 -5.15
CA LEU A 36 2.19 5.60 -4.38
C LEU A 36 1.84 4.24 -3.80
N GLY A 37 2.01 3.15 -4.57
CA GLY A 37 1.82 1.79 -4.09
C GLY A 37 2.75 1.44 -2.92
N ILE A 38 4.04 1.81 -3.02
CA ILE A 38 5.04 1.59 -1.96
C ILE A 38 4.67 2.37 -0.69
N VAL A 39 4.28 3.64 -0.82
CA VAL A 39 3.85 4.48 0.31
C VAL A 39 2.59 3.91 0.98
N GLY A 40 1.67 3.34 0.19
CA GLY A 40 0.49 2.64 0.69
C GLY A 40 0.86 1.44 1.56
N VAL A 41 1.76 0.58 1.08
CA VAL A 41 2.26 -0.58 1.85
C VAL A 41 3.00 -0.13 3.12
N MET A 42 3.85 0.89 3.01
CA MET A 42 4.57 1.47 4.16
C MET A 42 3.61 2.07 5.20
N SER A 43 2.53 2.70 4.78
CA SER A 43 1.52 3.25 5.70
C SER A 43 0.79 2.14 6.46
N VAL A 44 0.46 1.02 5.80
CA VAL A 44 -0.16 -0.14 6.46
C VAL A 44 0.79 -0.77 7.47
N LEU A 45 2.06 -0.94 7.10
CA LEU A 45 3.09 -1.47 8.00
C LEU A 45 3.34 -0.52 9.18
N GLY A 46 3.38 0.78 8.93
CA GLY A 46 3.51 1.82 9.96
C GLY A 46 2.33 1.83 10.92
N TYR A 47 1.10 1.72 10.40
CA TYR A 47 -0.11 1.60 11.22
C TYR A 47 -0.07 0.32 12.07
N LYS A 48 0.33 -0.81 11.47
CA LYS A 48 0.46 -2.08 12.20
C LYS A 48 1.54 -2.01 13.29
N MET A 49 2.67 -1.36 13.01
CA MET A 49 3.71 -1.13 14.03
C MET A 49 3.23 -0.18 15.11
N TYR A 50 2.48 0.86 14.77
CA TYR A 50 1.92 1.80 15.75
C TYR A 50 0.97 1.10 16.72
N ILE A 51 0.03 0.28 16.24
CA ILE A 51 -0.86 -0.48 17.12
C ILE A 51 -0.11 -1.56 17.92
N THR A 52 0.96 -2.15 17.37
CA THR A 52 1.69 -3.26 18.00
C THR A 52 2.74 -2.79 19.02
N PHE A 53 3.41 -1.66 18.76
CA PHE A 53 4.52 -1.14 19.58
C PHE A 53 4.21 0.19 20.27
N GLY A 54 3.18 0.92 19.83
CA GLY A 54 2.73 2.21 20.41
C GLY A 54 1.34 2.16 21.03
N GLY A 55 0.69 0.98 21.05
CA GLY A 55 -0.51 0.74 21.84
C GLY A 55 -0.14 0.56 23.31
N ALA A 56 -0.27 1.65 24.07
CA ALA A 56 -0.37 1.60 25.54
C ALA A 56 -1.69 0.95 25.97
#